data_AF-A0A956J289-F1
#
_entry.id   AF-A0A956J289-F1
#
_cell.length_a   1.000
_cell.length_b   1.000
_cell.length_c   1.000
_cell.angle_alpha   90.00
_cell.angle_beta   90.00
_cell.angle_gamma   90.00
#
_symmetry.space_group_name_H-M   'P 1'
#
loop_
_entity.id
_entity.type
_entity.pdbx_description
1 polymer ?
#
loop_
_entity_poly.entity_id
_entity_poly.type
_entity_poly.pdbx_seq_one_letter_code
_entity_poly.pdbx_strand_id
1 'polypeptide(L)'
;GSTGAVGGAAGTAGAAGAAGVGAAAGVGGVAGVAGVGGVAGALVCNTLFYRDADSDGWGAANDTVTDCNAPTGYVDVAGDCNDADPNNWVSCASCRDRDADGHFAGCDAYITIKGLDCDDLRPWINKDMVDAPPLFTGDTEDWDCNGVDVSVDESVGAFVSPQGDDANNGTRSAPVRTLRRGIELAESHQLYAVFVAAGSYSEDVHTSVSLFGGYDPDTWERDALTHVTRLVAPSDGAVHVDSGSKLALQGFEVQGASVTTATSSSPVRATNATVVVHSVRISGGNNNTAWGEVAAFTANNTNAFIVKSDVYSGTAGKGTFGVRATSGWVYLEASSVSMSQVTPATTSAGVSIAGGRGTFWASSVIGGRAVSTYGILAESSKGLDVRESSVHSGTSLSEWTGQDATPAGCVGLKVSGGTTSVTSSVVMSAETGTQCYASRAIDSASSIALINALVHAGTADSGAGLRQTSGQSLIVGSTLIANDGPSGSAWELGTGSIGIALNSIFQFHADTGISASGTVQSLFNDIWSPTSNCLVKGASSACAQTAQAVDSSYCLLATCGNISQDPEFDSSLQISDDSPCVNAGLDPTPWFSGPIVDLNGQLRPLGGRYDQGAFEVK
;
A
#
# COMPACT_ATOMS: atom_id res chain seq x y z
N GLY A 1 -44.60 59.53 -10.74
CA GLY A 1 -44.45 60.17 -9.43
C GLY A 1 -42.99 60.15 -9.01
N SER A 2 -42.52 60.80 -7.94
CA SER A 2 -43.21 61.24 -6.70
C SER A 2 -43.84 60.06 -5.94
N THR A 3 -43.65 59.85 -4.63
CA THR A 3 -42.89 60.58 -3.58
C THR A 3 -42.70 59.61 -2.39
N GLY A 4 -41.81 59.79 -1.40
CA GLY A 4 -40.87 60.87 -1.07
C GLY A 4 -40.00 60.45 0.14
N ALA A 5 -39.16 61.35 0.70
CA ALA A 5 -38.16 61.01 1.71
C ALA A 5 -38.06 62.01 2.88
N VAL A 6 -37.54 61.56 4.04
CA VAL A 6 -36.87 62.33 5.12
C VAL A 6 -35.95 61.36 5.90
N GLY A 7 -34.72 61.66 6.34
CA GLY A 7 -33.84 62.79 6.02
C GLY A 7 -32.71 63.07 7.05
N GLY A 8 -31.44 62.91 6.67
CA GLY A 8 -30.21 63.37 7.39
C GLY A 8 -29.81 62.61 8.67
N ALA A 9 -28.62 62.76 9.28
CA ALA A 9 -27.29 63.32 8.92
C ALA A 9 -26.38 63.18 10.17
N ALA A 10 -25.03 63.22 10.20
CA ALA A 10 -23.87 63.04 9.31
C ALA A 10 -22.60 62.98 10.25
N GLY A 11 -21.35 62.66 9.87
CA GLY A 11 -20.66 62.30 8.62
C GLY A 11 -19.11 62.29 8.83
N THR A 12 -18.32 62.01 7.77
CA THR A 12 -16.82 62.13 7.66
C THR A 12 -15.93 61.28 8.61
N ALA A 13 -14.77 60.72 8.21
CA ALA A 13 -14.15 60.43 6.90
C ALA A 13 -13.11 59.27 7.09
N GLY A 14 -12.80 58.45 6.08
CA GLY A 14 -11.58 58.58 5.24
C GLY A 14 -10.31 58.03 5.94
N ALA A 15 -9.72 56.84 5.71
CA ALA A 15 -9.51 55.94 4.55
C ALA A 15 -8.08 56.03 3.95
N ALA A 16 -7.50 54.86 3.58
CA ALA A 16 -6.15 54.61 3.04
C ALA A 16 -4.94 54.92 3.97
N GLY A 17 -3.78 54.26 3.86
CA GLY A 17 -3.44 53.06 3.06
C GLY A 17 -1.95 52.95 2.69
N ALA A 18 -1.42 51.71 2.74
CA ALA A 18 -0.22 51.18 2.06
C ALA A 18 1.24 51.52 2.52
N ALA A 19 2.09 50.49 2.39
CA ALA A 19 3.50 50.48 1.99
C ALA A 19 4.61 51.17 2.83
N GLY A 20 5.22 50.41 3.75
CA GLY A 20 6.57 49.82 3.56
C GLY A 20 7.86 50.67 3.41
N VAL A 21 8.95 49.96 3.08
CA VAL A 21 10.32 50.43 2.71
C VAL A 21 11.26 50.89 3.84
N GLY A 22 12.26 50.04 4.13
CA GLY A 22 13.69 50.37 3.96
C GLY A 22 14.40 51.18 5.04
N ALA A 23 15.42 50.57 5.67
CA ALA A 23 16.36 51.26 6.57
C ALA A 23 17.50 51.96 5.81
N ALA A 24 17.93 53.13 6.31
CA ALA A 24 19.23 53.74 6.00
C ALA A 24 19.73 54.59 7.19
N ALA A 25 21.01 54.50 7.51
CA ALA A 25 21.61 55.09 8.70
C ALA A 25 21.98 56.59 8.56
N GLY A 26 22.10 57.29 9.70
CA GLY A 26 22.90 58.51 9.77
C GLY A 26 22.50 59.52 10.85
N VAL A 27 23.21 59.53 11.98
CA VAL A 27 23.21 60.68 12.92
C VAL A 27 24.65 61.03 13.29
N GLY A 28 25.20 62.05 12.64
CA GLY A 28 26.32 62.82 13.20
C GLY A 28 25.79 63.74 14.30
N GLY A 29 26.37 63.67 15.49
CA GLY A 29 25.81 64.33 16.68
C GLY A 29 26.08 65.84 16.77
N VAL A 30 25.32 66.49 17.66
CA VAL A 30 25.63 67.82 18.22
C VAL A 30 25.49 67.73 19.73
N ALA A 31 26.45 68.28 20.48
CA ALA A 31 26.42 68.30 21.94
C ALA A 31 25.86 69.63 22.46
N GLY A 32 25.00 69.60 23.50
CA GLY A 32 24.58 70.84 24.16
C GLY A 32 23.50 70.69 25.23
N VAL A 33 23.84 71.20 26.43
CA VAL A 33 22.98 71.53 27.59
C VAL A 33 22.74 70.42 28.61
N ALA A 34 23.15 70.70 29.85
CA ALA A 34 22.80 69.95 31.06
C ALA A 34 21.96 70.84 31.99
N GLY A 35 20.87 70.32 32.55
CA GLY A 35 20.04 71.10 33.48
C GLY A 35 18.72 70.46 33.91
N VAL A 36 18.74 69.81 35.09
CA VAL A 36 17.61 69.68 36.03
C VAL A 36 16.32 68.97 35.57
N GLY A 37 16.11 67.77 36.13
CA GLY A 37 14.93 67.56 36.96
C GLY A 37 13.58 67.28 36.28
N GLY A 38 13.54 66.36 35.32
CA GLY A 38 12.31 65.66 34.95
C GLY A 38 12.53 64.15 35.05
N VAL A 39 11.66 63.43 35.78
CA VAL A 39 11.57 61.97 35.61
C VAL A 39 10.83 61.75 34.31
N ALA A 40 11.57 61.73 33.20
CA ALA A 40 11.08 61.11 31.98
C ALA A 40 10.61 59.71 32.37
N GLY A 41 9.35 59.38 32.06
CA GLY A 41 8.77 58.09 32.43
C GLY A 41 9.73 57.00 31.98
N ALA A 42 10.10 56.10 32.91
CA ALA A 42 10.97 54.98 32.57
C ALA A 42 10.37 54.30 31.33
N LEU A 43 11.20 53.99 30.34
CA LEU A 43 10.73 53.29 29.15
C LEU A 43 10.39 51.86 29.60
N VAL A 44 9.15 51.66 30.07
CA VAL A 44 8.65 50.38 30.57
C VAL A 44 8.43 49.49 29.37
N CYS A 45 9.52 48.93 28.88
CA CYS A 45 9.50 47.92 27.85
C CYS A 45 8.83 46.68 28.43
N ASN A 46 7.63 46.41 27.92
CA ASN A 46 6.70 45.39 28.38
C ASN A 46 6.29 44.43 27.26
N THR A 47 6.95 44.52 26.10
CA THR A 47 6.80 43.54 25.02
C THR A 47 7.41 42.23 25.49
N LEU A 48 6.60 41.17 25.47
CA LEU A 48 7.05 39.82 25.76
C LEU A 48 7.52 39.18 24.46
N PHE A 49 8.75 38.70 24.44
CA PHE A 49 9.32 37.91 23.36
C PHE A 49 9.48 36.47 23.83
N TYR A 50 9.39 35.55 22.89
CA TYR A 50 9.36 34.09 23.05
C TYR A 50 10.57 33.50 22.37
N ARG A 51 11.23 32.50 22.97
CA ARG A 51 12.43 31.92 22.39
C ARG A 51 12.10 31.18 21.10
N ASP A 52 12.88 31.44 20.07
CA ASP A 52 12.80 30.84 18.73
C ASP A 52 14.16 30.17 18.47
N ALA A 53 14.20 28.83 18.51
CA ALA A 53 15.42 28.04 18.43
C ALA A 53 15.73 27.45 17.05
N ASP A 54 14.71 27.18 16.24
CA ASP A 54 14.85 26.60 14.90
C ASP A 54 14.68 27.63 13.78
N SER A 55 14.28 28.86 14.11
CA SER A 55 14.18 30.05 13.27
C SER A 55 13.02 30.06 12.28
N ASP A 56 11.87 29.48 12.64
CA ASP A 56 10.63 29.57 11.84
C ASP A 56 9.83 30.89 12.01
N GLY A 57 10.09 31.64 13.08
CA GLY A 57 9.43 32.92 13.39
C GLY A 57 8.36 32.87 14.49
N TRP A 58 8.08 31.70 15.06
CA TRP A 58 7.27 31.48 16.26
C TRP A 58 8.19 31.14 17.43
N GLY A 59 7.68 31.31 18.67
CA GLY A 59 8.49 31.03 19.85
C GLY A 59 7.73 30.36 20.98
N ALA A 60 8.50 29.56 21.73
CA ALA A 60 8.05 28.68 22.79
C ALA A 60 7.34 29.47 23.90
N ALA A 61 6.06 29.17 24.14
CA ALA A 61 5.22 29.92 25.08
C ALA A 61 5.68 29.87 26.56
N ASN A 62 6.68 29.06 26.89
CA ASN A 62 7.25 28.86 28.23
C ASN A 62 8.67 29.43 28.42
N ASP A 63 9.40 29.81 27.36
CA ASP A 63 10.70 30.50 27.44
C ASP A 63 10.53 31.93 26.92
N THR A 64 10.54 32.90 27.84
CA THR A 64 10.14 34.28 27.53
C THR A 64 11.04 35.32 28.17
N VAL A 65 11.24 36.43 27.45
CA VAL A 65 12.03 37.60 27.87
C VAL A 65 11.21 38.85 27.63
N THR A 66 11.18 39.77 28.59
CA THR A 66 10.56 41.09 28.43
C THR A 66 11.63 42.14 28.14
N ASP A 67 11.58 42.78 26.97
CA ASP A 67 12.55 43.81 26.54
C ASP A 67 11.87 44.85 25.60
N CYS A 68 12.65 45.79 25.07
CA CYS A 68 12.20 46.86 24.18
C CYS A 68 12.17 46.44 22.70
N ASN A 69 13.01 45.48 22.33
CA ASN A 69 13.16 44.92 20.98
C ASN A 69 13.49 43.43 21.13
N ALA A 70 13.20 42.62 20.10
CA ALA A 70 13.48 41.19 20.12
C ALA A 70 14.98 40.90 20.38
N PRO A 71 15.32 40.12 21.43
CA PRO A 71 16.66 39.57 21.60
C PRO A 71 17.01 38.60 20.45
N THR A 72 18.30 38.29 20.26
CA THR A 72 18.72 37.30 19.27
C THR A 72 18.26 35.89 19.67
N GLY A 73 17.53 35.20 18.80
CA GLY A 73 16.88 33.92 19.11
C GLY A 73 15.56 34.05 19.87
N TYR A 74 14.88 35.20 19.74
CA TYR A 74 13.57 35.46 20.32
C TYR A 74 12.70 36.24 19.31
N VAL A 75 11.38 36.02 19.34
CA VAL A 75 10.37 36.65 18.46
C VAL A 75 9.18 37.18 19.27
N ASP A 76 8.35 38.08 18.73
CA ASP A 76 7.14 38.59 19.40
C ASP A 76 5.88 37.74 19.16
N VAL A 77 6.00 36.64 18.41
CA VAL A 77 4.91 35.71 18.12
C VAL A 77 5.01 34.47 19.00
N ALA A 78 4.05 34.32 19.92
CA ALA A 78 3.88 33.09 20.70
C ALA A 78 3.06 32.05 19.94
N GLY A 79 3.38 30.78 20.13
CA GLY A 79 2.47 29.70 19.73
C GLY A 79 3.15 28.35 19.64
N ASP A 80 4.45 28.37 19.36
CA ASP A 80 5.27 27.18 19.13
C ASP A 80 5.13 26.12 20.25
N CYS A 81 4.85 24.89 19.82
CA CYS A 81 4.76 23.69 20.63
C CYS A 81 5.93 22.71 20.45
N ASN A 82 6.89 22.99 19.55
CA ASN A 82 8.06 22.15 19.27
C ASN A 82 9.28 22.93 18.70
N ASP A 83 9.85 23.83 19.52
CA ASP A 83 11.11 24.62 19.44
C ASP A 83 12.39 23.85 19.02
N ALA A 84 12.28 23.05 17.96
CA ALA A 84 13.26 22.11 17.41
C ALA A 84 12.86 21.56 16.01
N ASP A 85 11.72 21.96 15.44
CA ASP A 85 11.16 21.49 14.16
C ASP A 85 10.44 22.64 13.43
N PRO A 86 11.12 23.36 12.51
CA PRO A 86 10.66 24.61 11.90
C PRO A 86 9.56 24.42 10.83
N ASN A 87 8.78 23.35 10.95
CA ASN A 87 7.67 22.97 10.08
C ASN A 87 6.34 22.96 10.86
N ASN A 88 6.37 23.22 12.17
CA ASN A 88 5.51 22.50 13.10
C ASN A 88 5.21 23.27 14.42
N TRP A 89 4.93 24.57 14.33
CA TRP A 89 4.73 25.45 15.49
C TRP A 89 3.32 25.37 16.14
N VAL A 90 2.27 25.04 15.39
CA VAL A 90 0.88 24.88 15.90
C VAL A 90 0.40 23.44 15.75
N SER A 91 0.94 22.71 14.78
CA SER A 91 0.46 21.41 14.31
C SER A 91 1.27 20.22 14.81
N CYS A 92 1.95 20.35 15.97
CA CYS A 92 2.92 19.39 16.54
C CYS A 92 2.49 17.91 16.64
N ALA A 93 1.21 17.59 16.46
CA ALA A 93 0.69 16.22 16.48
C ALA A 93 0.22 15.70 15.11
N SER A 94 0.09 16.55 14.08
CA SER A 94 -0.44 16.20 12.75
C SER A 94 0.60 16.15 11.64
N CYS A 95 1.77 16.79 11.78
CA CYS A 95 2.86 16.70 10.79
C CYS A 95 3.41 15.26 10.70
N ARG A 96 3.03 14.51 9.64
CA ARG A 96 3.26 13.06 9.53
C ARG A 96 3.46 12.59 8.09
N ASP A 97 4.21 11.50 7.95
CA ASP A 97 4.41 10.66 6.77
C ASP A 97 4.01 9.23 7.19
N ARG A 98 2.77 8.82 6.89
CA ARG A 98 2.16 7.60 7.47
C ARG A 98 2.09 6.41 6.51
N ASP A 99 2.11 6.64 5.21
CA ASP A 99 2.30 5.59 4.22
C ASP A 99 3.78 5.33 3.87
N ALA A 100 4.67 6.25 4.28
CA ALA A 100 6.12 6.22 4.12
C ALA A 100 6.64 6.49 2.68
N ASP A 101 5.95 7.32 1.89
CA ASP A 101 6.46 7.85 0.61
C ASP A 101 7.49 8.98 0.76
N GLY A 102 7.46 9.70 1.88
CA GLY A 102 8.38 10.79 2.20
C GLY A 102 7.88 12.20 1.88
N HIS A 103 6.62 12.36 1.46
CA HIS A 103 5.84 13.58 1.68
C HIS A 103 5.15 13.54 3.05
N PHE A 104 4.70 14.70 3.51
CA PHE A 104 4.11 14.86 4.83
C PHE A 104 2.79 15.64 4.75
N ALA A 105 1.78 15.18 5.47
CA ALA A 105 0.51 15.87 5.65
C ALA A 105 0.49 16.62 6.99
N GLY A 106 -0.41 17.61 7.12
CA GLY A 106 -0.76 18.19 8.43
C GLY A 106 0.33 18.96 9.17
N CYS A 107 1.38 19.41 8.49
CA CYS A 107 2.40 20.33 9.00
C CYS A 107 1.95 21.79 8.79
N ASP A 108 2.50 22.73 9.57
CA ASP A 108 2.25 24.17 9.35
C ASP A 108 3.08 24.73 8.19
N ALA A 109 4.26 24.15 7.94
CA ALA A 109 5.10 24.42 6.78
C ALA A 109 5.86 23.17 6.29
N TYR A 110 6.56 23.33 5.17
CA TYR A 110 7.35 22.30 4.51
C TYR A 110 8.72 22.86 4.11
N ILE A 111 9.48 23.31 5.11
CA ILE A 111 10.76 24.02 4.94
C ILE A 111 11.92 23.04 4.78
N THR A 112 11.95 21.99 5.61
CA THR A 112 13.03 20.97 5.63
C THR A 112 12.58 19.58 5.21
N ILE A 113 11.26 19.39 5.05
CA ILE A 113 10.58 18.15 4.65
C ILE A 113 9.75 18.40 3.39
N LYS A 114 9.31 17.35 2.70
CA LYS A 114 8.42 17.50 1.55
C LYS A 114 6.96 17.60 1.99
N GLY A 115 6.22 18.47 1.32
CA GLY A 115 4.76 18.47 1.29
C GLY A 115 4.29 19.50 0.26
N LEU A 116 2.99 19.64 0.00
CA LEU A 116 1.87 18.90 0.59
C LEU A 116 1.79 17.41 0.18
N ASP A 117 1.52 16.55 1.15
CA ASP A 117 0.76 15.31 0.95
C ASP A 117 -0.72 15.62 1.23
N CYS A 118 -1.61 15.23 0.31
CA CYS A 118 -3.05 15.44 0.43
C CYS A 118 -3.84 14.18 0.81
N ASP A 119 -3.19 13.00 0.91
CA ASP A 119 -3.80 11.76 1.40
C ASP A 119 -2.74 10.84 2.07
N ASP A 120 -2.49 11.09 3.37
CA ASP A 120 -1.58 10.38 4.32
C ASP A 120 -1.94 8.89 4.56
N LEU A 121 -2.49 8.23 3.55
CA LEU A 121 -2.79 6.81 3.45
C LEU A 121 -2.47 6.24 2.06
N ARG A 122 -2.34 7.07 1.02
CA ARG A 122 -2.25 6.67 -0.40
C ARG A 122 -0.99 7.27 -1.06
N PRO A 123 0.13 6.50 -1.15
CA PRO A 123 1.47 6.97 -1.56
C PRO A 123 1.62 7.27 -3.06
N TRP A 124 0.49 7.47 -3.75
CA TRP A 124 0.35 7.86 -5.15
C TRP A 124 -0.41 9.18 -5.32
N ILE A 125 -0.80 9.83 -4.22
CA ILE A 125 -1.51 11.10 -4.15
C ILE A 125 -0.68 12.10 -3.31
N ASN A 126 0.22 12.82 -3.96
CA ASN A 126 1.08 13.83 -3.30
C ASN A 126 1.62 14.83 -4.33
N LYS A 127 2.12 15.99 -3.88
CA LYS A 127 2.54 17.08 -4.79
C LYS A 127 3.77 16.86 -5.68
N ASP A 128 4.37 15.67 -5.71
CA ASP A 128 5.33 15.28 -6.76
C ASP A 128 4.68 14.38 -7.83
N MET A 129 3.43 13.95 -7.67
CA MET A 129 2.77 12.93 -8.50
C MET A 129 2.33 13.43 -9.87
N VAL A 130 1.70 12.52 -10.62
CA VAL A 130 1.29 12.70 -12.01
C VAL A 130 -0.21 12.58 -12.05
N ASP A 131 -0.87 13.70 -12.26
CA ASP A 131 -2.32 13.81 -12.28
C ASP A 131 -2.95 13.20 -13.55
N ALA A 132 -4.26 12.97 -13.53
CA ALA A 132 -5.01 12.36 -14.62
C ALA A 132 -6.34 13.08 -14.90
N PRO A 133 -6.87 13.04 -16.14
CA PRO A 133 -8.23 13.47 -16.40
C PRO A 133 -9.21 12.60 -15.61
N PRO A 134 -10.37 13.14 -15.20
CA PRO A 134 -11.37 12.38 -14.44
C PRO A 134 -11.87 11.17 -15.23
N LEU A 135 -12.27 10.12 -14.53
CA LEU A 135 -12.83 8.92 -15.17
C LEU A 135 -14.36 9.00 -15.38
N PHE A 136 -15.04 9.85 -14.63
CA PHE A 136 -16.48 10.08 -14.71
C PHE A 136 -16.84 11.48 -14.18
N THR A 137 -18.03 11.98 -14.51
CA THR A 137 -18.49 13.28 -14.00
C THR A 137 -18.69 13.25 -12.48
N GLY A 138 -17.99 14.12 -11.74
CA GLY A 138 -18.01 14.14 -10.28
C GLY A 138 -16.99 13.22 -9.61
N ASP A 139 -15.99 12.76 -10.36
CA ASP A 139 -14.70 12.38 -9.79
C ASP A 139 -14.08 13.57 -9.01
N THR A 140 -13.27 13.28 -8.00
CA THR A 140 -12.60 14.29 -7.14
C THR A 140 -11.23 13.83 -6.63
N GLU A 141 -10.65 12.79 -7.25
CA GLU A 141 -9.28 12.36 -6.95
C GLU A 141 -8.28 13.27 -7.68
N ASP A 142 -7.87 14.36 -7.04
CA ASP A 142 -6.68 15.16 -7.37
C ASP A 142 -5.42 14.39 -6.93
N TRP A 143 -4.52 14.02 -7.85
CA TRP A 143 -3.38 13.16 -7.51
C TRP A 143 -2.09 13.95 -7.20
N ASP A 144 -1.96 15.21 -7.63
CA ASP A 144 -0.76 16.04 -7.40
C ASP A 144 -1.01 17.23 -6.44
N CYS A 145 -2.14 17.21 -5.73
CA CYS A 145 -2.55 18.20 -4.73
C CYS A 145 -2.65 19.64 -5.28
N ASN A 146 -2.81 19.82 -6.60
CA ASN A 146 -2.85 21.15 -7.21
C ASN A 146 -4.28 21.79 -7.21
N GLY A 147 -5.32 20.97 -7.01
CA GLY A 147 -6.73 21.36 -6.97
C GLY A 147 -7.48 21.36 -8.30
N VAL A 148 -6.88 20.94 -9.42
CA VAL A 148 -7.50 20.83 -10.75
C VAL A 148 -6.98 19.65 -11.58
N ASP A 149 -7.90 18.76 -11.97
CA ASP A 149 -7.66 17.62 -12.87
C ASP A 149 -7.07 18.05 -14.23
N VAL A 150 -6.23 17.19 -14.84
CA VAL A 150 -5.66 17.36 -16.19
C VAL A 150 -6.73 17.72 -17.23
N SER A 151 -6.64 18.93 -17.80
CA SER A 151 -7.53 19.32 -18.90
C SER A 151 -7.23 18.53 -20.18
N VAL A 152 -8.28 17.96 -20.76
CA VAL A 152 -8.18 17.30 -22.06
C VAL A 152 -8.21 18.37 -23.14
N ASP A 153 -7.04 18.81 -23.63
CA ASP A 153 -6.91 19.75 -24.75
C ASP A 153 -5.51 19.74 -25.40
N GLU A 154 -5.43 20.38 -26.57
CA GLU A 154 -4.24 20.45 -27.43
C GLU A 154 -3.04 21.22 -26.83
N SER A 155 -3.19 21.92 -25.69
CA SER A 155 -2.07 22.49 -24.95
C SER A 155 -1.49 21.53 -23.90
N VAL A 156 -2.20 20.44 -23.59
CA VAL A 156 -1.83 19.44 -22.59
C VAL A 156 -1.39 18.11 -23.23
N GLY A 157 -1.97 17.73 -24.38
CA GLY A 157 -1.66 16.43 -24.99
C GLY A 157 -2.03 16.27 -26.46
N ALA A 158 -1.45 15.24 -27.07
CA ALA A 158 -1.67 14.86 -28.46
C ALA A 158 -2.83 13.86 -28.60
N PHE A 159 -3.61 13.97 -29.67
CA PHE A 159 -4.82 13.17 -29.90
C PHE A 159 -4.59 12.04 -30.90
N VAL A 160 -4.93 10.80 -30.51
CA VAL A 160 -4.74 9.56 -31.28
C VAL A 160 -6.09 8.86 -31.49
N SER A 161 -6.40 8.48 -32.72
CA SER A 161 -7.64 7.74 -33.07
C SER A 161 -7.37 6.75 -34.19
N PRO A 162 -7.98 5.55 -34.23
CA PRO A 162 -7.76 4.59 -35.32
C PRO A 162 -8.27 5.10 -36.68
N GLN A 163 -9.13 6.13 -36.66
CA GLN A 163 -9.66 6.84 -37.82
C GLN A 163 -8.72 7.97 -38.34
N GLY A 164 -7.64 8.28 -37.61
CA GLY A 164 -6.72 9.38 -37.91
C GLY A 164 -5.72 9.10 -39.05
N ASP A 165 -4.80 10.04 -39.25
CA ASP A 165 -3.67 9.95 -40.20
C ASP A 165 -2.39 10.42 -39.51
N ASP A 166 -1.30 9.65 -39.60
CA ASP A 166 -0.01 9.97 -38.98
C ASP A 166 0.67 11.21 -39.58
N ALA A 167 0.18 11.70 -40.73
CA ALA A 167 0.53 12.99 -41.31
C ALA A 167 -0.13 14.20 -40.62
N ASN A 168 -1.09 13.99 -39.72
CA ASN A 168 -1.76 15.05 -38.96
C ASN A 168 -0.90 15.60 -37.81
N ASN A 169 -1.35 16.72 -37.23
CA ASN A 169 -0.69 17.39 -36.11
C ASN A 169 -1.09 16.83 -34.72
N GLY A 170 -1.97 15.83 -34.63
CA GLY A 170 -2.40 15.24 -33.36
C GLY A 170 -3.35 16.14 -32.55
N THR A 171 -4.33 16.76 -33.22
CA THR A 171 -5.38 17.60 -32.60
C THR A 171 -6.72 16.85 -32.58
N ARG A 172 -7.71 17.25 -31.78
CA ARG A 172 -9.06 16.61 -31.80
C ARG A 172 -9.68 16.56 -33.19
N SER A 173 -9.52 17.64 -33.96
CA SER A 173 -10.06 17.78 -35.33
C SER A 173 -9.23 17.07 -36.40
N ALA A 174 -8.00 16.68 -36.09
CA ALA A 174 -7.07 16.00 -36.96
C ALA A 174 -6.12 15.15 -36.11
N PRO A 175 -6.60 13.99 -35.58
CA PRO A 175 -5.81 13.13 -34.73
C PRO A 175 -4.83 12.30 -35.57
N VAL A 176 -3.74 11.84 -34.95
CA VAL A 176 -2.85 10.86 -35.59
C VAL A 176 -3.38 9.44 -35.41
N ARG A 177 -2.92 8.52 -36.26
CA ARG A 177 -3.48 7.17 -36.36
C ARG A 177 -2.84 6.18 -35.40
N THR A 178 -1.59 6.41 -35.04
CA THR A 178 -0.77 5.52 -34.21
C THR A 178 -0.39 6.14 -32.87
N LEU A 179 -0.31 5.30 -31.85
CA LEU A 179 0.16 5.67 -30.52
C LEU A 179 1.59 6.19 -30.57
N ARG A 180 2.48 5.52 -31.32
CA ARG A 180 3.86 5.98 -31.50
C ARG A 180 3.93 7.40 -32.03
N ARG A 181 3.12 7.75 -33.04
CA ARG A 181 3.10 9.11 -33.60
C ARG A 181 2.53 10.14 -32.61
N GLY A 182 1.55 9.74 -31.78
CA GLY A 182 1.02 10.59 -30.71
C GLY A 182 2.07 10.91 -29.65
N ILE A 183 2.83 9.90 -29.22
CA ILE A 183 3.93 10.03 -28.25
C ILE A 183 5.05 10.90 -28.83
N GLU A 184 5.50 10.63 -30.06
CA GLU A 184 6.51 11.47 -30.76
C GLU A 184 6.11 12.95 -30.79
N LEU A 185 4.82 13.26 -31.03
CA LEU A 185 4.30 14.63 -31.03
C LEU A 185 4.25 15.23 -29.63
N ALA A 186 3.78 14.49 -28.63
CA ALA A 186 3.73 14.97 -27.25
C ALA A 186 5.14 15.28 -26.71
N GLU A 187 6.08 14.35 -26.86
CA GLU A 187 7.46 14.50 -26.39
C GLU A 187 8.19 15.65 -27.11
N SER A 188 8.05 15.76 -28.45
CA SER A 188 8.72 16.82 -29.22
C SER A 188 8.14 18.22 -29.01
N HIS A 189 6.90 18.33 -28.52
CA HIS A 189 6.27 19.59 -28.13
C HIS A 189 6.29 19.83 -26.61
N GLN A 190 6.88 18.94 -25.82
CA GLN A 190 6.92 18.99 -24.35
C GLN A 190 5.51 19.01 -23.70
N LEU A 191 4.55 18.31 -24.31
CA LEU A 191 3.21 18.10 -23.77
C LEU A 191 3.24 17.04 -22.67
N TYR A 192 2.23 17.08 -21.79
CA TYR A 192 2.11 16.17 -20.66
C TYR A 192 1.67 14.76 -21.07
N ALA A 193 0.79 14.65 -22.08
CA ALA A 193 0.06 13.41 -22.32
C ALA A 193 -0.29 13.09 -23.78
N VAL A 194 -0.84 11.89 -23.97
CA VAL A 194 -1.50 11.43 -25.19
C VAL A 194 -2.92 10.96 -24.85
N PHE A 195 -3.92 11.54 -25.51
CA PHE A 195 -5.33 11.18 -25.38
C PHE A 195 -5.73 10.24 -26.51
N VAL A 196 -6.26 9.06 -26.17
CA VAL A 196 -6.38 7.93 -27.08
C VAL A 196 -7.83 7.47 -27.19
N ALA A 197 -8.37 7.52 -28.40
CA ALA A 197 -9.73 7.10 -28.68
C ALA A 197 -9.88 5.57 -28.77
N ALA A 198 -11.11 5.12 -28.51
CA ALA A 198 -11.53 3.72 -28.54
C ALA A 198 -11.15 3.00 -29.84
N GLY A 199 -10.78 1.73 -29.71
CA GLY A 199 -10.32 0.92 -30.83
C GLY A 199 -9.22 -0.06 -30.44
N SER A 200 -8.54 -0.59 -31.45
CA SER A 200 -7.47 -1.58 -31.29
C SER A 200 -6.21 -1.13 -32.01
N TYR A 201 -5.14 -0.90 -31.23
CA TYR A 201 -3.82 -0.52 -31.69
C TYR A 201 -2.91 -1.74 -31.58
N SER A 202 -2.15 -2.07 -32.64
CA SER A 202 -1.19 -3.18 -32.63
C SER A 202 0.22 -2.61 -32.75
N GLU A 203 0.77 -2.19 -31.63
CA GLU A 203 2.00 -1.39 -31.55
C GLU A 203 2.84 -1.83 -30.35
N ASP A 204 4.15 -1.58 -30.48
CA ASP A 204 5.12 -1.67 -29.39
C ASP A 204 5.68 -0.25 -29.21
N VAL A 205 5.34 0.40 -28.09
CA VAL A 205 5.62 1.82 -27.85
C VAL A 205 6.49 2.04 -26.63
N HIS A 206 7.47 2.92 -26.81
CA HIS A 206 8.20 3.59 -25.74
C HIS A 206 7.48 4.89 -25.40
N THR A 207 7.45 5.30 -24.14
CA THR A 207 6.86 6.59 -23.71
C THR A 207 7.53 7.15 -22.47
N SER A 208 7.73 8.48 -22.47
CA SER A 208 8.02 9.29 -21.30
C SER A 208 6.84 10.16 -20.82
N VAL A 209 5.73 10.18 -21.57
CA VAL A 209 4.51 10.97 -21.31
C VAL A 209 3.32 10.11 -20.87
N SER A 210 2.37 10.72 -20.17
CA SER A 210 1.16 10.04 -19.67
C SER A 210 0.24 9.58 -20.81
N LEU A 211 -0.33 8.39 -20.69
CA LEU A 211 -1.24 7.81 -21.69
C LEU A 211 -2.64 7.67 -21.08
N PHE A 212 -3.63 8.29 -21.73
CA PHE A 212 -5.02 8.27 -21.30
C PHE A 212 -5.92 7.69 -22.39
N GLY A 213 -6.48 6.52 -22.11
CA GLY A 213 -7.50 5.88 -22.93
C GLY A 213 -8.92 6.19 -22.44
N GLY A 214 -9.90 5.62 -23.14
CA GLY A 214 -11.32 5.70 -22.78
C GLY A 214 -12.09 6.83 -23.47
N TYR A 215 -11.64 7.34 -24.62
CA TYR A 215 -12.31 8.43 -25.33
C TYR A 215 -13.13 7.94 -26.53
N ASP A 216 -14.32 8.51 -26.73
CA ASP A 216 -15.08 8.32 -27.97
C ASP A 216 -14.36 8.96 -29.18
N PRO A 217 -14.22 8.25 -30.32
CA PRO A 217 -13.41 8.72 -31.45
C PRO A 217 -14.00 9.89 -32.24
N ASP A 218 -15.29 10.21 -32.07
CA ASP A 218 -15.96 11.27 -32.84
C ASP A 218 -16.22 12.53 -31.98
N THR A 219 -16.48 12.35 -30.67
CA THR A 219 -16.85 13.42 -29.73
C THR A 219 -15.76 13.76 -28.70
N TRP A 220 -14.82 12.85 -28.43
CA TRP A 220 -13.87 12.92 -27.32
C TRP A 220 -14.52 13.02 -25.92
N GLU A 221 -15.76 12.57 -25.76
CA GLU A 221 -16.32 12.27 -24.44
C GLU A 221 -15.59 11.06 -23.84
N ARG A 222 -15.41 11.03 -22.50
CA ARG A 222 -14.61 10.00 -21.82
C ARG A 222 -15.46 9.08 -20.97
N ASP A 223 -15.36 7.78 -21.23
CA ASP A 223 -15.80 6.69 -20.38
C ASP A 223 -14.98 5.44 -20.75
N ALA A 224 -14.09 5.01 -19.85
CA ALA A 224 -13.20 3.89 -20.08
C ALA A 224 -13.91 2.51 -20.15
N LEU A 225 -15.17 2.40 -19.71
CA LEU A 225 -15.95 1.17 -19.75
C LEU A 225 -16.69 0.99 -21.08
N THR A 226 -17.13 2.08 -21.72
CA THR A 226 -17.81 2.02 -23.03
C THR A 226 -16.88 2.29 -24.20
N HIS A 227 -15.95 3.25 -24.08
CA HIS A 227 -15.01 3.67 -25.13
C HIS A 227 -13.67 2.91 -25.04
N VAL A 228 -13.78 1.58 -25.03
CA VAL A 228 -12.67 0.66 -24.75
C VAL A 228 -11.48 0.89 -25.70
N THR A 229 -10.33 1.22 -25.09
CA THR A 229 -9.07 1.50 -25.79
C THR A 229 -8.12 0.32 -25.59
N ARG A 230 -7.93 -0.51 -26.62
CA ARG A 230 -7.11 -1.73 -26.56
C ARG A 230 -5.76 -1.56 -27.25
N LEU A 231 -4.69 -1.91 -26.55
CA LEU A 231 -3.33 -1.99 -27.09
C LEU A 231 -2.85 -3.45 -27.08
N VAL A 232 -2.56 -3.98 -28.26
CA VAL A 232 -2.13 -5.36 -28.50
C VAL A 232 -0.66 -5.41 -28.84
N ALA A 233 0.12 -6.11 -28.02
CA ALA A 233 1.53 -6.41 -28.28
C ALA A 233 1.71 -7.11 -29.64
N PRO A 234 2.59 -6.62 -30.53
CA PRO A 234 2.99 -7.36 -31.73
C PRO A 234 4.05 -8.43 -31.41
N SER A 235 4.75 -8.31 -30.28
CA SER A 235 5.89 -9.14 -29.87
C SER A 235 5.90 -9.35 -28.34
N ASP A 236 7.06 -9.34 -27.69
CA ASP A 236 7.17 -9.57 -26.25
C ASP A 236 6.87 -8.33 -25.39
N GLY A 237 6.58 -7.17 -25.99
CA GLY A 237 6.20 -5.90 -25.36
C GLY A 237 5.02 -5.22 -26.06
N ALA A 238 4.47 -4.19 -25.40
CA ALA A 238 3.46 -3.27 -25.93
C ALA A 238 3.68 -1.83 -25.41
N VAL A 239 3.93 -1.67 -24.11
CA VAL A 239 4.26 -0.40 -23.45
C VAL A 239 5.57 -0.53 -22.69
N HIS A 240 6.51 0.34 -23.00
CA HIS A 240 7.77 0.54 -22.29
C HIS A 240 7.80 1.96 -21.72
N VAL A 241 7.71 2.09 -20.40
CA VAL A 241 7.93 3.36 -19.70
C VAL A 241 9.43 3.60 -19.62
N ASP A 242 9.88 4.69 -20.23
CA ASP A 242 11.29 5.01 -20.37
C ASP A 242 11.97 5.46 -19.06
N SER A 243 13.30 5.44 -19.07
CA SER A 243 14.11 5.58 -17.87
C SER A 243 14.18 7.02 -17.37
N GLY A 244 13.81 7.23 -16.10
CA GLY A 244 13.68 8.55 -15.49
C GLY A 244 12.28 9.16 -15.62
N SER A 245 11.37 8.54 -16.36
CA SER A 245 10.01 9.05 -16.56
C SER A 245 9.15 8.95 -15.30
N LYS A 246 8.23 9.90 -15.15
CA LYS A 246 7.11 9.83 -14.23
C LYS A 246 5.83 10.08 -15.01
N LEU A 247 4.92 9.10 -15.07
CA LEU A 247 3.73 9.16 -15.94
C LEU A 247 2.57 8.29 -15.44
N ALA A 248 1.36 8.60 -15.91
CA ALA A 248 0.16 7.79 -15.71
C ALA A 248 -0.17 6.94 -16.96
N LEU A 249 -0.72 5.75 -16.74
CA LEU A 249 -1.34 4.89 -17.75
C LEU A 249 -2.74 4.55 -17.25
N GLN A 250 -3.79 5.09 -17.88
CA GLN A 250 -5.16 4.97 -17.35
C GLN A 250 -6.20 4.74 -18.45
N GLY A 251 -7.14 3.81 -18.22
CA GLY A 251 -8.26 3.53 -19.13
C GLY A 251 -7.92 2.67 -20.36
N PHE A 252 -7.05 1.67 -20.21
CA PHE A 252 -6.63 0.77 -21.31
C PHE A 252 -6.92 -0.71 -21.05
N GLU A 253 -7.17 -1.46 -22.12
CA GLU A 253 -6.91 -2.90 -22.15
C GLU A 253 -5.55 -3.17 -22.81
N VAL A 254 -4.58 -3.74 -22.10
CA VAL A 254 -3.28 -4.12 -22.68
C VAL A 254 -3.20 -5.64 -22.83
N GLN A 255 -2.89 -6.12 -24.03
CA GLN A 255 -2.91 -7.55 -24.37
C GLN A 255 -1.56 -8.03 -24.91
N GLY A 256 -0.92 -8.96 -24.19
CA GLY A 256 0.35 -9.59 -24.58
C GLY A 256 0.23 -10.61 -25.72
N ALA A 257 1.29 -10.73 -26.52
CA ALA A 257 1.31 -11.60 -27.70
C ALA A 257 1.63 -13.07 -27.37
N SER A 258 1.43 -13.95 -28.35
CA SER A 258 2.00 -15.31 -28.30
C SER A 258 3.38 -15.33 -28.94
N VAL A 259 4.42 -15.63 -28.15
CA VAL A 259 5.83 -15.61 -28.55
C VAL A 259 6.43 -17.03 -28.54
N THR A 260 7.40 -17.27 -29.44
CA THR A 260 8.02 -18.59 -29.66
C THR A 260 9.55 -18.59 -29.54
N THR A 261 10.16 -17.42 -29.31
CA THR A 261 11.63 -17.21 -29.31
C THR A 261 12.14 -16.41 -28.11
N ALA A 262 11.28 -15.63 -27.44
CA ALA A 262 11.67 -14.77 -26.33
C ALA A 262 11.87 -15.56 -25.02
N THR A 263 12.94 -15.28 -24.28
CA THR A 263 13.17 -15.86 -22.95
C THR A 263 12.25 -15.29 -21.88
N SER A 264 11.77 -14.07 -22.07
CA SER A 264 10.75 -13.42 -21.24
C SER A 264 9.83 -12.55 -22.11
N SER A 265 8.52 -12.52 -21.84
CA SER A 265 7.63 -11.48 -22.37
C SER A 265 6.86 -10.77 -21.27
N SER A 266 6.54 -9.50 -21.51
CA SER A 266 5.73 -8.68 -20.63
C SER A 266 5.16 -7.48 -21.38
N PRO A 267 3.82 -7.35 -21.51
CA PRO A 267 3.21 -6.30 -22.31
C PRO A 267 3.40 -4.90 -21.73
N VAL A 268 3.50 -4.74 -20.39
CA VAL A 268 3.80 -3.45 -19.77
C VAL A 268 5.09 -3.56 -18.95
N ARG A 269 6.07 -2.71 -19.25
CA ARG A 269 7.39 -2.69 -18.60
C ARG A 269 7.78 -1.27 -18.20
N ALA A 270 8.38 -1.10 -17.03
CA ALA A 270 8.84 0.20 -16.53
C ALA A 270 10.18 0.08 -15.79
N THR A 271 11.19 0.88 -16.15
CA THR A 271 12.57 0.73 -15.63
C THR A 271 13.20 2.05 -15.19
N ASN A 272 13.58 2.17 -13.91
CA ASN A 272 13.99 3.42 -13.24
C ASN A 272 12.95 4.54 -13.38
N ALA A 273 11.68 4.20 -13.17
CA ALA A 273 10.55 5.10 -13.42
C ALA A 273 9.65 5.25 -12.18
N THR A 274 8.70 6.17 -12.25
CA THR A 274 7.49 6.12 -11.42
C THR A 274 6.27 6.04 -12.33
N VAL A 275 5.38 5.08 -12.09
CA VAL A 275 4.21 4.87 -12.94
C VAL A 275 2.96 4.61 -12.12
N VAL A 276 1.89 5.33 -12.43
CA VAL A 276 0.54 5.09 -11.93
C VAL A 276 -0.25 4.36 -13.00
N VAL A 277 -0.72 3.15 -12.70
CA VAL A 277 -1.51 2.27 -13.58
C VAL A 277 -2.92 2.22 -12.98
N HIS A 278 -3.86 2.99 -13.54
CA HIS A 278 -5.17 3.23 -12.92
C HIS A 278 -6.31 2.83 -13.85
N SER A 279 -7.25 1.99 -13.40
CA SER A 279 -8.32 1.44 -14.27
C SER A 279 -7.78 0.86 -15.58
N VAL A 280 -6.76 0.00 -15.50
CA VAL A 280 -6.16 -0.71 -16.63
C VAL A 280 -6.40 -2.21 -16.50
N ARG A 281 -6.74 -2.86 -17.62
CA ARG A 281 -6.85 -4.32 -17.75
C ARG A 281 -5.62 -4.86 -18.48
N ILE A 282 -4.63 -5.36 -17.76
CA ILE A 282 -3.41 -5.96 -18.32
C ILE A 282 -3.60 -7.47 -18.44
N SER A 283 -3.33 -8.04 -19.61
CA SER A 283 -3.36 -9.49 -19.85
C SER A 283 -2.04 -9.96 -20.45
N GLY A 284 -1.38 -10.89 -19.77
CA GLY A 284 -0.10 -11.46 -20.20
C GLY A 284 -0.23 -12.34 -21.45
N GLY A 285 0.88 -12.44 -22.19
CA GLY A 285 0.96 -13.24 -23.42
C GLY A 285 1.19 -14.74 -23.20
N ASN A 286 1.46 -15.48 -24.27
CA ASN A 286 1.83 -16.90 -24.20
C ASN A 286 3.28 -17.09 -24.63
N ASN A 287 4.16 -17.54 -23.73
CA ASN A 287 5.54 -17.87 -24.06
C ASN A 287 5.71 -19.39 -24.26
N ASN A 288 5.72 -19.80 -25.53
CA ASN A 288 5.77 -21.21 -25.93
C ASN A 288 7.19 -21.82 -25.87
N THR A 289 8.16 -21.15 -25.23
CA THR A 289 9.50 -21.71 -25.00
C THR A 289 9.56 -22.45 -23.66
N ALA A 290 10.21 -23.61 -23.62
CA ALA A 290 10.27 -24.47 -22.43
C ALA A 290 10.95 -23.79 -21.22
N TRP A 291 11.87 -22.85 -21.47
CA TRP A 291 12.54 -22.04 -20.43
C TRP A 291 11.99 -20.62 -20.33
N GLY A 292 10.88 -20.33 -21.01
CA GLY A 292 10.29 -19.01 -21.13
C GLY A 292 9.56 -18.55 -19.88
N GLU A 293 9.63 -17.25 -19.62
CA GLU A 293 8.87 -16.57 -18.57
C GLU A 293 7.86 -15.58 -19.17
N VAL A 294 6.78 -15.31 -18.44
CA VAL A 294 5.84 -14.21 -18.73
C VAL A 294 5.51 -13.47 -17.44
N ALA A 295 5.57 -12.14 -17.47
CA ALA A 295 4.99 -11.28 -16.44
C ALA A 295 3.97 -10.34 -17.11
N ALA A 296 2.76 -10.17 -16.57
CA ALA A 296 1.81 -9.23 -17.15
C ALA A 296 2.32 -7.78 -17.03
N PHE A 297 2.88 -7.43 -15.87
CA PHE A 297 3.54 -6.15 -15.61
C PHE A 297 4.95 -6.35 -15.01
N THR A 298 5.96 -5.64 -15.53
CA THR A 298 7.35 -5.72 -15.07
C THR A 298 7.88 -4.37 -14.57
N ALA A 299 8.31 -4.31 -13.30
CA ALA A 299 8.95 -3.16 -12.67
C ALA A 299 10.44 -3.42 -12.37
N ASN A 300 11.33 -2.56 -12.85
CA ASN A 300 12.77 -2.66 -12.58
C ASN A 300 13.30 -1.37 -11.97
N ASN A 301 13.54 -1.37 -10.65
CA ASN A 301 13.89 -0.17 -9.88
C ASN A 301 12.85 0.94 -10.07
N THR A 302 11.57 0.58 -9.96
CA THR A 302 10.43 1.42 -10.35
C THR A 302 9.41 1.49 -9.23
N ASN A 303 8.88 2.68 -8.95
CA ASN A 303 7.70 2.83 -8.11
C ASN A 303 6.46 2.64 -8.99
N ALA A 304 5.76 1.52 -8.81
CA ALA A 304 4.60 1.12 -9.59
C ALA A 304 3.37 1.07 -8.69
N PHE A 305 2.47 2.03 -8.91
CA PHE A 305 1.20 2.16 -8.21
C PHE A 305 0.11 1.60 -9.12
N ILE A 306 -0.51 0.48 -8.73
CA ILE A 306 -1.51 -0.24 -9.53
C ILE A 306 -2.85 -0.10 -8.80
N VAL A 307 -3.73 0.71 -9.36
CA VAL A 307 -4.94 1.23 -8.69
C VAL A 307 -6.18 0.84 -9.50
N LYS A 308 -7.21 0.32 -8.84
CA LYS A 308 -8.52 -0.03 -9.45
C LYS A 308 -8.38 -0.83 -10.77
N SER A 309 -7.40 -1.73 -10.84
CA SER A 309 -6.90 -2.35 -12.08
C SER A 309 -6.92 -3.88 -12.02
N ASP A 310 -7.01 -4.52 -13.20
CA ASP A 310 -7.05 -5.97 -13.36
C ASP A 310 -5.77 -6.47 -14.06
N VAL A 311 -5.00 -7.35 -13.41
CA VAL A 311 -3.75 -7.90 -13.95
C VAL A 311 -3.82 -9.42 -14.05
N TYR A 312 -3.97 -9.93 -15.28
CA TYR A 312 -4.00 -11.37 -15.57
C TYR A 312 -2.64 -11.86 -16.07
N SER A 313 -2.07 -12.87 -15.41
CA SER A 313 -0.86 -13.54 -15.90
C SER A 313 -1.07 -14.14 -17.29
N GLY A 314 0.03 -14.25 -18.03
CA GLY A 314 0.10 -15.07 -19.23
C GLY A 314 0.43 -16.53 -18.94
N THR A 315 0.69 -17.30 -20.00
CA THR A 315 1.13 -18.72 -19.93
C THR A 315 2.61 -18.85 -20.31
N ALA A 316 3.33 -19.77 -19.66
CA ALA A 316 4.78 -19.96 -19.87
C ALA A 316 5.24 -21.39 -19.54
N GLY A 317 6.43 -21.78 -20.03
CA GLY A 317 7.06 -23.06 -19.70
C GLY A 317 7.84 -23.07 -18.37
N LYS A 318 8.44 -21.94 -17.97
CA LYS A 318 9.24 -21.83 -16.74
C LYS A 318 8.53 -21.02 -15.64
N GLY A 319 8.19 -19.77 -15.92
CA GLY A 319 7.71 -18.84 -14.89
C GLY A 319 6.54 -17.97 -15.36
N THR A 320 5.42 -18.00 -14.63
CA THR A 320 4.30 -17.05 -14.86
C THR A 320 4.14 -16.09 -13.69
N PHE A 321 3.96 -14.81 -14.00
CA PHE A 321 3.79 -13.74 -13.04
C PHE A 321 2.63 -12.82 -13.45
N GLY A 322 1.89 -12.31 -12.48
CA GLY A 322 1.02 -11.14 -12.69
C GLY A 322 1.89 -9.89 -12.70
N VAL A 323 2.27 -9.43 -11.50
CA VAL A 323 3.23 -8.33 -11.31
C VAL A 323 4.60 -8.90 -10.92
N ARG A 324 5.67 -8.43 -11.55
CA ARG A 324 7.06 -8.81 -11.21
C ARG A 324 7.95 -7.58 -11.04
N ALA A 325 8.43 -7.37 -9.83
CA ALA A 325 9.35 -6.29 -9.48
C ALA A 325 10.73 -6.83 -9.04
N THR A 326 11.79 -6.20 -9.53
CA THR A 326 13.17 -6.48 -9.06
C THR A 326 13.63 -5.52 -7.96
N SER A 327 13.10 -4.29 -7.97
CA SER A 327 13.34 -3.24 -6.96
C SER A 327 12.40 -2.05 -7.19
N GLY A 328 12.29 -1.18 -6.19
CA GLY A 328 11.37 -0.03 -6.16
C GLY A 328 10.28 -0.21 -5.11
N TRP A 329 9.06 0.22 -5.43
CA TRP A 329 7.85 -0.03 -4.62
C TRP A 329 6.78 -0.61 -5.53
N VAL A 330 6.18 -1.73 -5.13
CA VAL A 330 4.93 -2.22 -5.70
C VAL A 330 3.80 -1.86 -4.74
N TYR A 331 2.91 -0.99 -5.17
CA TYR A 331 1.71 -0.61 -4.42
C TYR A 331 0.49 -1.07 -5.20
N LEU A 332 -0.42 -1.81 -4.56
CA LEU A 332 -1.70 -2.23 -5.14
C LEU A 332 -2.85 -1.70 -4.28
N GLU A 333 -3.82 -1.03 -4.92
CA GLU A 333 -5.05 -0.55 -4.28
C GLU A 333 -6.27 -0.95 -5.11
N ALA A 334 -7.29 -1.52 -4.46
CA ALA A 334 -8.58 -1.89 -5.08
C ALA A 334 -8.43 -2.72 -6.38
N SER A 335 -7.35 -3.49 -6.50
CA SER A 335 -6.89 -4.12 -7.75
C SER A 335 -6.87 -5.64 -7.66
N SER A 336 -7.13 -6.32 -8.78
CA SER A 336 -7.02 -7.77 -8.88
C SER A 336 -5.74 -8.19 -9.60
N VAL A 337 -5.09 -9.23 -9.07
CA VAL A 337 -4.03 -9.96 -9.76
C VAL A 337 -4.41 -11.43 -9.78
N SER A 338 -4.61 -11.97 -10.98
CA SER A 338 -5.11 -13.33 -11.19
C SER A 338 -4.33 -14.03 -12.30
N MET A 339 -4.53 -15.33 -12.46
CA MET A 339 -3.77 -16.14 -13.42
C MET A 339 -4.66 -16.87 -14.42
N SER A 340 -4.37 -16.69 -15.71
CA SER A 340 -4.95 -17.52 -16.75
C SER A 340 -4.23 -18.87 -16.77
N GLN A 341 -4.95 -19.97 -16.50
CA GLN A 341 -4.36 -21.31 -16.52
C GLN A 341 -3.90 -21.73 -17.93
N VAL A 342 -2.93 -22.65 -17.98
CA VAL A 342 -3.09 -24.03 -18.55
C VAL A 342 -1.74 -24.73 -18.69
N THR A 343 -0.65 -24.00 -18.93
CA THR A 343 0.69 -24.60 -19.15
C THR A 343 1.39 -25.01 -17.84
N PRO A 344 2.19 -26.08 -17.83
CA PRO A 344 2.88 -26.54 -16.63
C PRO A 344 4.17 -25.73 -16.36
N ALA A 345 4.04 -24.58 -15.71
CA ALA A 345 5.18 -23.77 -15.27
C ALA A 345 5.91 -24.40 -14.06
N THR A 346 7.23 -24.22 -13.96
CA THR A 346 7.98 -24.65 -12.75
C THR A 346 7.67 -23.74 -11.56
N THR A 347 7.44 -22.44 -11.81
CA THR A 347 7.13 -21.44 -10.79
C THR A 347 5.98 -20.55 -11.25
N SER A 348 5.07 -20.19 -10.35
CA SER A 348 4.19 -19.02 -10.59
C SER A 348 4.03 -18.18 -9.33
N ALA A 349 3.95 -16.86 -9.48
CA ALA A 349 3.65 -15.95 -8.38
C ALA A 349 2.69 -14.85 -8.85
N GLY A 350 1.57 -14.64 -8.13
CA GLY A 350 0.62 -13.56 -8.45
C GLY A 350 1.35 -12.22 -8.51
N VAL A 351 2.00 -11.86 -7.39
CA VAL A 351 3.00 -10.80 -7.34
C VAL A 351 4.35 -11.34 -6.86
N SER A 352 5.43 -10.97 -7.54
CA SER A 352 6.81 -11.26 -7.15
C SER A 352 7.58 -9.96 -6.95
N ILE A 353 8.29 -9.84 -5.83
CA ILE A 353 9.11 -8.69 -5.43
C ILE A 353 10.46 -9.26 -4.99
N ALA A 354 11.51 -9.09 -5.79
CA ALA A 354 12.87 -9.58 -5.50
C ALA A 354 13.74 -8.55 -4.75
N GLY A 355 13.15 -7.43 -4.35
CA GLY A 355 13.75 -6.34 -3.60
C GLY A 355 12.82 -5.12 -3.61
N GLY A 356 13.03 -4.17 -2.70
CA GLY A 356 12.14 -3.00 -2.57
C GLY A 356 10.96 -3.24 -1.61
N ARG A 357 9.94 -2.37 -1.63
CA ARG A 357 8.75 -2.47 -0.78
C ARG A 357 7.55 -3.05 -1.52
N GLY A 358 6.66 -3.71 -0.78
CA GLY A 358 5.33 -4.10 -1.25
C GLY A 358 4.23 -3.54 -0.34
N THR A 359 3.16 -3.00 -0.91
CA THR A 359 1.95 -2.57 -0.18
C THR A 359 0.73 -3.02 -0.95
N PHE A 360 -0.26 -3.58 -0.25
CA PHE A 360 -1.48 -4.13 -0.83
C PHE A 360 -2.66 -3.69 0.02
N TRP A 361 -3.63 -2.97 -0.57
CA TRP A 361 -4.82 -2.45 0.11
C TRP A 361 -6.08 -2.78 -0.69
N ALA A 362 -7.10 -3.37 -0.06
CA ALA A 362 -8.38 -3.72 -0.69
C ALA A 362 -8.22 -4.58 -1.98
N SER A 363 -7.17 -5.42 -2.02
CA SER A 363 -6.69 -6.08 -3.24
C SER A 363 -6.82 -7.59 -3.17
N SER A 364 -6.93 -8.25 -4.33
CA SER A 364 -6.90 -9.72 -4.42
C SER A 364 -5.72 -10.19 -5.25
N VAL A 365 -4.89 -11.09 -4.71
CA VAL A 365 -3.68 -11.61 -5.36
C VAL A 365 -3.70 -13.13 -5.36
N ILE A 366 -3.90 -13.73 -6.54
CA ILE A 366 -4.07 -15.16 -6.74
C ILE A 366 -2.92 -15.71 -7.60
N GLY A 367 -2.22 -16.71 -7.07
CA GLY A 367 -1.18 -17.45 -7.78
C GLY A 367 -1.72 -18.40 -8.87
N GLY A 368 -0.82 -19.03 -9.61
CA GLY A 368 -1.15 -19.75 -10.84
C GLY A 368 -1.42 -21.23 -10.69
N ARG A 369 -0.97 -21.99 -11.69
CA ARG A 369 -0.91 -23.46 -11.66
C ARG A 369 0.49 -23.90 -12.04
N ALA A 370 1.29 -24.29 -11.05
CA ALA A 370 2.73 -24.51 -11.20
C ALA A 370 3.25 -25.60 -10.24
N VAL A 371 4.52 -26.00 -10.39
CA VAL A 371 5.17 -26.93 -9.45
C VAL A 371 5.48 -26.25 -8.10
N SER A 372 5.84 -24.97 -8.11
CA SER A 372 5.83 -24.11 -6.92
C SER A 372 4.98 -22.89 -7.20
N THR A 373 4.03 -22.58 -6.31
CA THR A 373 3.00 -21.57 -6.57
C THR A 373 2.82 -20.63 -5.38
N TYR A 374 2.76 -19.33 -5.70
CA TYR A 374 2.81 -18.23 -4.74
C TYR A 374 1.68 -17.23 -5.01
N GLY A 375 1.05 -16.72 -3.95
CA GLY A 375 0.22 -15.51 -4.05
C GLY A 375 1.14 -14.31 -4.16
N ILE A 376 1.86 -14.03 -3.07
CA ILE A 376 2.95 -13.05 -3.02
C ILE A 376 4.28 -13.76 -2.72
N LEU A 377 5.29 -13.48 -3.55
CA LEU A 377 6.68 -13.92 -3.39
C LEU A 377 7.59 -12.71 -3.15
N ALA A 378 7.80 -12.35 -1.89
CA ALA A 378 8.58 -11.19 -1.44
C ALA A 378 9.99 -11.61 -0.98
N GLU A 379 10.89 -11.79 -1.94
CA GLU A 379 12.28 -12.12 -1.69
C GLU A 379 13.11 -10.85 -1.43
N SER A 380 13.95 -10.84 -0.39
CA SER A 380 14.83 -9.71 -0.05
C SER A 380 14.13 -8.35 0.08
N SER A 381 12.84 -8.32 0.47
CA SER A 381 12.08 -7.08 0.59
C SER A 381 12.66 -6.14 1.66
N LYS A 382 12.36 -4.84 1.52
CA LYS A 382 12.64 -3.80 2.53
C LYS A 382 11.47 -3.62 3.52
N GLY A 383 10.37 -4.34 3.31
CA GLY A 383 9.10 -4.19 4.02
C GLY A 383 7.94 -4.63 3.12
N LEU A 384 6.95 -5.28 3.74
CA LEU A 384 5.74 -5.73 3.07
C LEU A 384 4.53 -5.40 3.96
N ASP A 385 3.50 -4.80 3.38
CA ASP A 385 2.26 -4.47 4.09
C ASP A 385 1.06 -4.99 3.31
N VAL A 386 0.20 -5.78 3.95
CA VAL A 386 -1.00 -6.37 3.36
C VAL A 386 -2.19 -5.99 4.24
N ARG A 387 -3.06 -5.12 3.73
CA ARG A 387 -4.21 -4.55 4.43
C ARG A 387 -5.49 -4.85 3.66
N GLU A 388 -6.55 -5.27 4.34
CA GLU A 388 -7.91 -5.41 3.74
C GLU A 388 -7.94 -6.29 2.48
N SER A 389 -6.99 -7.23 2.35
CA SER A 389 -6.65 -7.90 1.09
C SER A 389 -6.77 -9.43 1.20
N SER A 390 -6.93 -10.09 0.05
CA SER A 390 -6.93 -11.55 -0.09
C SER A 390 -5.71 -12.02 -0.88
N VAL A 391 -4.99 -13.01 -0.36
CA VAL A 391 -3.77 -13.56 -0.98
C VAL A 391 -3.85 -15.08 -1.01
N HIS A 392 -3.95 -15.67 -2.19
CA HIS A 392 -4.12 -17.12 -2.39
C HIS A 392 -3.00 -17.71 -3.24
N SER A 393 -2.44 -18.87 -2.87
CA SER A 393 -1.25 -19.42 -3.56
C SER A 393 -1.46 -19.87 -5.01
N GLY A 394 -2.71 -20.08 -5.42
CA GLY A 394 -3.01 -20.87 -6.62
C GLY A 394 -2.82 -22.37 -6.36
N THR A 395 -2.62 -23.16 -7.41
CA THR A 395 -2.75 -24.63 -7.41
C THR A 395 -1.46 -25.37 -7.81
N SER A 396 -1.20 -26.53 -7.19
CA SER A 396 -0.05 -27.39 -7.50
C SER A 396 -0.26 -28.25 -8.76
N LEU A 397 0.85 -28.60 -9.41
CA LEU A 397 0.94 -29.63 -10.46
C LEU A 397 1.42 -30.97 -9.87
N SER A 398 0.47 -31.89 -9.65
CA SER A 398 0.68 -33.18 -8.98
C SER A 398 1.46 -34.25 -9.77
N GLU A 399 1.76 -34.03 -11.05
CA GLU A 399 2.20 -35.11 -11.96
C GLU A 399 3.72 -35.16 -12.25
N TRP A 400 4.54 -34.32 -11.61
CA TRP A 400 5.99 -34.32 -11.88
C TRP A 400 6.74 -35.47 -11.17
N THR A 401 6.70 -36.65 -11.78
CA THR A 401 7.33 -37.90 -11.31
C THR A 401 8.87 -37.95 -11.51
N GLY A 402 9.53 -36.78 -11.61
CA GLY A 402 10.97 -36.67 -11.80
C GLY A 402 11.77 -36.98 -10.53
N GLN A 403 12.86 -37.74 -10.68
CA GLN A 403 13.59 -38.35 -9.55
C GLN A 403 14.47 -37.38 -8.73
N ASP A 404 14.52 -36.09 -9.13
CA ASP A 404 15.27 -35.01 -8.48
C ASP A 404 14.35 -33.90 -7.92
N ALA A 405 13.11 -34.24 -7.56
CA ALA A 405 12.08 -33.27 -7.17
C ALA A 405 12.41 -32.50 -5.86
N THR A 406 12.70 -31.20 -5.99
CA THR A 406 12.53 -30.25 -4.87
C THR A 406 11.06 -30.19 -4.47
N PRO A 407 10.70 -30.28 -3.18
CA PRO A 407 9.30 -30.34 -2.74
C PRO A 407 8.42 -29.20 -3.27
N ALA A 408 7.31 -29.57 -3.91
CA ALA A 408 6.30 -28.65 -4.43
C ALA A 408 5.66 -27.84 -3.29
N GLY A 409 5.95 -26.54 -3.26
CA GLY A 409 5.45 -25.60 -2.26
C GLY A 409 4.24 -24.81 -2.76
N CYS A 410 3.13 -24.90 -2.04
CA CYS A 410 1.96 -24.04 -2.21
C CYS A 410 1.97 -23.01 -1.09
N VAL A 411 2.39 -21.77 -1.39
CA VAL A 411 2.58 -20.74 -0.35
C VAL A 411 1.73 -19.50 -0.64
N GLY A 412 0.84 -19.12 0.26
CA GLY A 412 0.02 -17.90 0.08
C GLY A 412 0.94 -16.67 0.01
N LEU A 413 1.71 -16.46 1.07
CA LEU A 413 2.68 -15.40 1.21
C LEU A 413 4.07 -15.95 1.61
N LYS A 414 5.05 -15.79 0.72
CA LYS A 414 6.46 -16.13 0.99
C LYS A 414 7.27 -14.85 1.22
N VAL A 415 8.00 -14.75 2.33
CA VAL A 415 8.84 -13.59 2.66
C VAL A 415 10.25 -14.03 3.08
N SER A 416 11.29 -13.35 2.60
CA SER A 416 12.69 -13.59 3.04
C SER A 416 13.46 -12.35 3.53
N GLY A 417 12.83 -11.18 3.64
CA GLY A 417 13.46 -9.97 4.16
C GLY A 417 12.48 -8.86 4.45
N GLY A 418 12.90 -7.90 5.28
CA GLY A 418 12.11 -6.74 5.71
C GLY A 418 11.41 -6.96 7.06
N THR A 419 10.31 -6.25 7.26
CA THR A 419 9.28 -6.58 8.26
C THR A 419 7.94 -6.63 7.53
N THR A 420 7.10 -7.59 7.90
CA THR A 420 5.80 -7.81 7.25
C THR A 420 4.66 -7.46 8.19
N SER A 421 3.68 -6.69 7.72
CA SER A 421 2.35 -6.57 8.34
C SER A 421 1.30 -7.26 7.48
N VAL A 422 0.43 -8.03 8.13
CA VAL A 422 -0.81 -8.57 7.56
C VAL A 422 -1.94 -8.13 8.49
N THR A 423 -2.72 -7.14 8.06
CA THR A 423 -3.75 -6.47 8.84
C THR A 423 -5.11 -6.68 8.18
N SER A 424 -6.12 -7.14 8.93
CA SER A 424 -7.50 -7.31 8.44
C SER A 424 -7.55 -7.99 7.07
N SER A 425 -6.88 -9.13 6.89
CA SER A 425 -6.59 -9.73 5.58
C SER A 425 -6.67 -11.26 5.61
N VAL A 426 -7.00 -11.88 4.46
CA VAL A 426 -7.04 -13.33 4.27
C VAL A 426 -5.79 -13.79 3.52
N VAL A 427 -5.06 -14.76 4.08
CA VAL A 427 -3.93 -15.42 3.41
C VAL A 427 -4.14 -16.93 3.38
N MET A 428 -4.09 -17.52 2.20
CA MET A 428 -4.41 -18.93 1.94
C MET A 428 -3.38 -19.61 1.06
N SER A 429 -3.10 -20.89 1.33
CA SER A 429 -2.53 -21.79 0.33
C SER A 429 -3.62 -22.55 -0.43
N ALA A 430 -3.23 -23.30 -1.45
CA ALA A 430 -4.10 -24.08 -2.32
C ALA A 430 -5.14 -24.88 -1.53
N GLU A 431 -6.40 -24.75 -1.94
CA GLU A 431 -7.53 -25.42 -1.29
C GLU A 431 -7.72 -26.87 -1.77
N THR A 432 -8.64 -27.55 -1.10
CA THR A 432 -8.94 -28.99 -1.16
C THR A 432 -8.80 -29.63 -2.54
N GLY A 433 -8.04 -30.73 -2.60
CA GLY A 433 -7.97 -31.61 -3.78
C GLY A 433 -6.73 -31.42 -4.66
N THR A 434 -5.94 -30.35 -4.46
CA THR A 434 -4.60 -30.24 -5.06
C THR A 434 -3.55 -30.97 -4.21
N GLN A 435 -2.70 -31.78 -4.83
CA GLN A 435 -1.56 -32.39 -4.14
C GLN A 435 -0.41 -31.37 -4.02
N CYS A 436 -0.48 -30.56 -2.97
CA CYS A 436 0.67 -29.83 -2.44
C CYS A 436 1.46 -30.79 -1.52
N TYR A 437 2.78 -30.89 -1.69
CA TYR A 437 3.61 -31.67 -0.77
C TYR A 437 3.82 -30.92 0.55
N ALA A 438 4.00 -29.59 0.45
CA ALA A 438 3.96 -28.67 1.57
C ALA A 438 2.99 -27.52 1.28
N SER A 439 1.99 -27.32 2.14
CA SER A 439 1.08 -26.16 2.12
C SER A 439 1.44 -25.17 3.22
N ARG A 440 1.53 -23.88 2.90
CA ARG A 440 1.75 -22.82 3.90
C ARG A 440 0.94 -21.59 3.55
N ALA A 441 0.08 -21.10 4.44
CA ALA A 441 -0.53 -19.79 4.18
C ALA A 441 0.57 -18.71 4.21
N ILE A 442 1.42 -18.71 5.23
CA ILE A 442 2.57 -17.79 5.34
C ILE A 442 3.86 -18.56 5.62
N ASP A 443 4.94 -18.24 4.90
CA ASP A 443 6.30 -18.75 5.15
C ASP A 443 7.30 -17.58 5.16
N SER A 444 7.74 -17.17 6.35
CA SER A 444 8.59 -15.99 6.58
C SER A 444 9.98 -16.37 7.14
N ALA A 445 11.02 -15.75 6.60
CA ALA A 445 12.36 -15.68 7.20
C ALA A 445 12.67 -14.27 7.77
N SER A 446 11.63 -13.57 8.23
CA SER A 446 11.69 -12.17 8.70
C SER A 446 10.66 -11.89 9.80
N SER A 447 10.75 -10.73 10.44
CA SER A 447 9.74 -10.33 11.44
C SER A 447 8.37 -10.10 10.81
N ILE A 448 7.31 -10.53 11.50
CA ILE A 448 5.94 -10.46 11.00
C ILE A 448 4.93 -10.07 12.10
N ALA A 449 4.01 -9.18 11.77
CA ALA A 449 2.81 -8.88 12.55
C ALA A 449 1.58 -9.41 11.80
N LEU A 450 0.78 -10.23 12.47
CA LEU A 450 -0.56 -10.65 12.06
C LEU A 450 -1.57 -9.96 12.98
N ILE A 451 -2.43 -9.12 12.42
CA ILE A 451 -3.41 -8.33 13.18
C ILE A 451 -4.76 -8.52 12.49
N ASN A 452 -5.76 -9.09 13.17
CA ASN A 452 -7.07 -9.38 12.58
C ASN A 452 -6.99 -10.18 11.26
N ALA A 453 -6.03 -11.10 11.12
CA ALA A 453 -5.80 -11.85 9.89
C ALA A 453 -6.37 -13.28 9.95
N LEU A 454 -6.94 -13.75 8.84
CA LEU A 454 -7.28 -15.16 8.63
C LEU A 454 -6.17 -15.83 7.79
N VAL A 455 -5.58 -16.90 8.33
CA VAL A 455 -4.37 -17.53 7.77
C VAL A 455 -4.59 -19.03 7.67
N HIS A 456 -4.96 -19.54 6.49
CA HIS A 456 -5.43 -20.91 6.30
C HIS A 456 -4.57 -21.72 5.32
N ALA A 457 -3.85 -22.71 5.85
CA ALA A 457 -3.07 -23.66 5.05
C ALA A 457 -3.94 -24.86 4.62
N GLY A 458 -4.39 -24.87 3.37
CA GLY A 458 -5.16 -25.97 2.78
C GLY A 458 -4.41 -27.31 2.67
N THR A 459 -5.06 -28.32 2.09
CA THR A 459 -4.68 -29.75 2.22
C THR A 459 -3.31 -30.11 1.64
N ALA A 460 -2.44 -30.72 2.46
CA ALA A 460 -1.14 -31.29 2.09
C ALA A 460 -0.69 -32.37 3.11
N ASP A 461 0.31 -33.19 2.74
CA ASP A 461 0.95 -34.16 3.66
C ASP A 461 1.62 -33.48 4.87
N SER A 462 2.19 -32.29 4.62
CA SER A 462 2.80 -31.42 5.62
C SER A 462 2.36 -29.97 5.40
N GLY A 463 2.14 -29.20 6.46
CA GLY A 463 1.79 -27.80 6.29
C GLY A 463 1.80 -26.96 7.56
N ALA A 464 1.68 -25.65 7.38
CA ALA A 464 1.59 -24.70 8.49
C ALA A 464 0.82 -23.43 8.13
N GLY A 465 -0.02 -22.94 9.04
CA GLY A 465 -0.71 -21.65 8.89
C GLY A 465 0.32 -20.52 8.77
N LEU A 466 1.03 -20.24 9.86
CA LEU A 466 2.26 -19.43 9.84
C LEU A 466 3.48 -20.32 10.04
N ARG A 467 4.45 -20.26 9.13
CA ARG A 467 5.82 -20.71 9.38
C ARG A 467 6.77 -19.53 9.45
N GLN A 468 7.44 -19.36 10.59
CA GLN A 468 8.50 -18.37 10.75
C GLN A 468 9.83 -19.07 11.06
N THR A 469 10.86 -18.88 10.23
CA THR A 469 12.19 -19.46 10.44
C THR A 469 13.16 -18.54 11.20
N SER A 470 12.91 -17.23 11.19
CA SER A 470 13.71 -16.20 11.86
C SER A 470 12.91 -14.91 12.10
N GLY A 471 13.34 -14.11 13.08
CA GLY A 471 12.75 -12.80 13.39
C GLY A 471 11.84 -12.81 14.63
N GLN A 472 10.95 -11.83 14.71
CA GLN A 472 9.92 -11.75 15.75
C GLN A 472 8.52 -11.97 15.14
N SER A 473 7.61 -12.59 15.89
CA SER A 473 6.19 -12.66 15.54
C SER A 473 5.33 -11.97 16.59
N LEU A 474 4.39 -11.17 16.11
CA LEU A 474 3.26 -10.67 16.89
C LEU A 474 1.98 -11.14 16.19
N ILE A 475 1.12 -11.85 16.91
CA ILE A 475 -0.15 -12.38 16.41
C ILE A 475 -1.25 -11.85 17.34
N VAL A 476 -2.20 -11.08 16.81
CA VAL A 476 -3.27 -10.44 17.58
C VAL A 476 -4.60 -10.57 16.84
N GLY A 477 -5.67 -11.02 17.53
CA GLY A 477 -7.03 -11.02 16.96
C GLY A 477 -7.22 -11.89 15.72
N SER A 478 -6.25 -12.78 15.44
CA SER A 478 -6.07 -13.48 14.16
C SER A 478 -6.36 -14.99 14.28
N THR A 479 -6.77 -15.62 13.19
CA THR A 479 -7.13 -17.04 13.12
C THR A 479 -6.13 -17.79 12.23
N LEU A 480 -5.42 -18.77 12.79
CA LEU A 480 -4.44 -19.60 12.09
C LEU A 480 -4.96 -21.04 11.98
N ILE A 481 -5.21 -21.49 10.75
CA ILE A 481 -5.71 -22.82 10.41
C ILE A 481 -4.60 -23.62 9.72
N ALA A 482 -4.25 -24.77 10.28
CA ALA A 482 -3.32 -25.73 9.68
C ALA A 482 -4.03 -26.70 8.72
N ASN A 483 -3.23 -27.40 7.92
CA ASN A 483 -3.70 -28.43 7.00
C ASN A 483 -4.31 -29.65 7.72
N ASP A 484 -5.31 -30.27 7.08
CA ASP A 484 -5.95 -31.54 7.52
C ASP A 484 -5.02 -32.77 7.53
N GLY A 485 -3.74 -32.59 7.21
CA GLY A 485 -2.78 -33.64 6.92
C GLY A 485 -2.27 -34.42 8.13
N PRO A 486 -1.54 -35.51 7.89
CA PRO A 486 -0.94 -36.33 8.95
C PRO A 486 0.17 -35.60 9.73
N SER A 487 0.70 -34.50 9.19
CA SER A 487 1.59 -33.57 9.89
C SER A 487 1.17 -32.13 9.60
N GLY A 488 1.06 -31.32 10.64
CA GLY A 488 0.64 -29.93 10.53
C GLY A 488 0.91 -29.15 11.81
N SER A 489 0.98 -27.82 11.70
CA SER A 489 0.92 -26.92 12.86
C SER A 489 0.29 -25.60 12.49
N ALA A 490 -0.59 -25.05 13.34
CA ALA A 490 -1.15 -23.72 13.08
C ALA A 490 -0.04 -22.66 13.01
N TRP A 491 1.01 -22.85 13.83
CA TRP A 491 2.19 -22.00 13.86
C TRP A 491 3.50 -22.78 14.07
N GLU A 492 4.46 -22.66 13.14
CA GLU A 492 5.87 -23.07 13.30
C GLU A 492 6.74 -21.85 13.67
N LEU A 493 7.58 -21.95 14.71
CA LEU A 493 8.52 -20.89 15.14
C LEU A 493 9.97 -21.40 15.26
N GLY A 494 10.86 -20.88 14.41
CA GLY A 494 12.26 -21.30 14.30
C GLY A 494 13.18 -20.92 15.47
N THR A 495 14.32 -21.58 15.56
CA THR A 495 15.32 -21.41 16.62
C THR A 495 15.80 -19.96 16.73
N GLY A 496 15.76 -19.41 17.95
CA GLY A 496 16.16 -18.02 18.22
C GLY A 496 15.12 -16.96 17.87
N SER A 497 14.00 -17.34 17.24
CA SER A 497 12.86 -16.42 17.03
C SER A 497 12.07 -16.22 18.33
N ILE A 498 11.40 -15.07 18.46
CA ILE A 498 10.53 -14.73 19.60
C ILE A 498 9.12 -14.49 19.08
N GLY A 499 8.14 -15.20 19.62
CA GLY A 499 6.74 -15.10 19.22
C GLY A 499 5.82 -14.73 20.37
N ILE A 500 4.87 -13.83 20.10
CA ILE A 500 3.79 -13.43 21.01
C ILE A 500 2.46 -13.61 20.28
N ALA A 501 1.52 -14.33 20.89
CA ALA A 501 0.15 -14.48 20.41
C ALA A 501 -0.86 -14.04 21.49
N LEU A 502 -1.79 -13.16 21.12
CA LEU A 502 -2.80 -12.53 21.98
C LEU A 502 -4.20 -12.62 21.36
N ASN A 503 -5.21 -13.07 22.12
CA ASN A 503 -6.62 -13.11 21.66
C ASN A 503 -6.77 -13.73 20.24
N SER A 504 -6.15 -14.90 20.01
CA SER A 504 -6.00 -15.49 18.66
C SER A 504 -6.43 -16.96 18.62
N ILE A 505 -6.96 -17.39 17.46
CA ILE A 505 -7.46 -18.76 17.26
C ILE A 505 -6.42 -19.62 16.56
N PHE A 506 -6.22 -20.86 17.03
CA PHE A 506 -5.34 -21.85 16.40
C PHE A 506 -6.08 -23.19 16.19
N GLN A 507 -6.30 -23.55 14.92
CA GLN A 507 -6.99 -24.76 14.49
C GLN A 507 -6.00 -25.69 13.78
N PHE A 508 -5.93 -26.97 14.17
CA PHE A 508 -4.99 -27.93 13.59
C PHE A 508 -5.45 -29.38 13.68
N HIS A 509 -5.24 -30.16 12.61
CA HIS A 509 -5.71 -31.55 12.59
C HIS A 509 -4.83 -32.53 13.39
N ALA A 510 -3.52 -32.51 13.15
CA ALA A 510 -2.57 -33.47 13.70
C ALA A 510 -1.31 -32.80 14.29
N ASP A 511 -0.50 -33.61 14.97
CA ASP A 511 0.75 -33.24 15.64
C ASP A 511 0.60 -32.15 16.74
N THR A 512 0.65 -30.85 16.44
CA THR A 512 0.75 -29.77 17.46
C THR A 512 0.21 -28.42 16.97
N GLY A 513 -0.41 -27.62 17.85
CA GLY A 513 -0.85 -26.27 17.52
C GLY A 513 0.32 -25.30 17.24
N ILE A 514 1.23 -25.17 18.20
CA ILE A 514 2.45 -24.34 18.08
C ILE A 514 3.71 -25.23 18.16
N SER A 515 4.38 -25.43 17.02
CA SER A 515 5.66 -26.15 16.93
C SER A 515 6.81 -25.14 17.00
N ALA A 516 7.53 -25.09 18.13
CA ALA A 516 8.50 -24.02 18.38
C ALA A 516 9.88 -24.54 18.78
N SER A 517 10.93 -24.02 18.15
CA SER A 517 12.32 -24.06 18.64
C SER A 517 12.78 -22.69 19.19
N GLY A 518 11.97 -21.65 19.01
CA GLY A 518 12.16 -20.31 19.57
C GLY A 518 11.65 -20.16 21.00
N THR A 519 11.27 -18.93 21.36
CA THR A 519 10.57 -18.57 22.61
C THR A 519 9.15 -18.12 22.29
N VAL A 520 8.15 -18.63 23.03
CA VAL A 520 6.72 -18.38 22.78
C VAL A 520 6.02 -17.79 24.02
N GLN A 521 5.23 -16.75 23.82
CA GLN A 521 4.22 -16.29 24.77
C GLN A 521 2.82 -16.43 24.13
N SER A 522 1.92 -17.14 24.81
CA SER A 522 0.56 -17.42 24.35
C SER A 522 -0.44 -17.02 25.44
N LEU A 523 -1.15 -15.91 25.23
CA LEU A 523 -2.06 -15.31 26.20
C LEU A 523 -3.46 -15.20 25.60
N PHE A 524 -4.48 -15.69 26.30
CA PHE A 524 -5.91 -15.58 25.90
C PHE A 524 -6.23 -16.12 24.50
N ASN A 525 -5.49 -17.13 24.04
CA ASN A 525 -5.70 -17.76 22.74
C ASN A 525 -6.63 -18.97 22.83
N ASP A 526 -7.48 -19.13 21.81
CA ASP A 526 -8.46 -20.22 21.69
C ASP A 526 -7.94 -21.28 20.71
N ILE A 527 -7.80 -22.52 21.18
CA ILE A 527 -7.03 -23.55 20.47
C ILE A 527 -7.80 -24.86 20.41
N TRP A 528 -7.98 -25.38 19.20
CA TRP A 528 -8.75 -26.59 18.90
C TRP A 528 -8.02 -27.55 17.96
N SER A 529 -8.26 -28.84 18.19
CA SER A 529 -7.87 -29.94 17.31
C SER A 529 -8.78 -31.15 17.52
N PRO A 530 -9.16 -31.88 16.46
CA PRO A 530 -9.97 -33.09 16.58
C PRO A 530 -9.18 -34.34 16.99
N THR A 531 -7.83 -34.32 16.94
CA THR A 531 -7.00 -35.50 17.24
C THR A 531 -5.86 -35.30 18.25
N SER A 532 -5.48 -34.05 18.56
CA SER A 532 -4.36 -33.73 19.45
C SER A 532 -4.78 -32.76 20.56
N ASN A 533 -4.20 -32.89 21.75
CA ASN A 533 -4.30 -31.89 22.83
C ASN A 533 -2.97 -31.12 23.03
N CYS A 534 -2.06 -31.23 22.07
CA CYS A 534 -0.71 -30.70 22.18
C CYS A 534 -0.66 -29.21 21.79
N LEU A 535 -0.50 -28.35 22.80
CA LEU A 535 -0.58 -26.89 22.67
C LEU A 535 0.72 -26.31 22.10
N VAL A 536 1.85 -26.64 22.74
CA VAL A 536 3.19 -26.16 22.35
C VAL A 536 4.20 -27.30 22.50
N LYS A 537 5.00 -27.56 21.47
CA LYS A 537 6.00 -28.64 21.43
C LYS A 537 7.39 -28.08 21.12
N GLY A 538 8.41 -28.57 21.85
CA GLY A 538 9.83 -28.29 21.60
C GLY A 538 10.39 -26.94 22.08
N ALA A 539 9.54 -26.03 22.58
CA ALA A 539 9.93 -24.64 22.84
C ALA A 539 11.09 -24.49 23.83
N SER A 540 12.08 -23.66 23.48
CA SER A 540 13.24 -23.37 24.35
C SER A 540 12.84 -22.65 25.65
N SER A 541 11.81 -21.80 25.56
CA SER A 541 10.99 -21.39 26.68
C SER A 541 9.57 -21.07 26.18
N ALA A 542 8.56 -21.38 26.99
CA ALA A 542 7.17 -21.08 26.66
C ALA A 542 6.39 -20.64 27.90
N CYS A 543 5.53 -19.65 27.74
CA CYS A 543 4.55 -19.24 28.74
C CYS A 543 3.16 -19.25 28.10
N ALA A 544 2.25 -20.07 28.64
CA ALA A 544 0.86 -20.16 28.24
C ALA A 544 -0.03 -20.19 29.49
N GLN A 545 -0.98 -19.25 29.60
CA GLN A 545 -1.83 -19.14 30.81
C GLN A 545 -2.80 -20.32 31.00
N THR A 546 -3.05 -21.10 29.95
CA THR A 546 -4.01 -22.22 29.91
C THR A 546 -3.36 -23.61 30.03
N ALA A 547 -2.03 -23.71 30.11
CA ALA A 547 -1.32 -25.00 30.17
C ALA A 547 -1.29 -25.58 31.59
N GLN A 548 -1.68 -26.85 31.75
CA GLN A 548 -1.70 -27.52 33.06
C GLN A 548 -0.50 -28.45 33.33
N ALA A 549 0.09 -29.04 32.29
CA ALA A 549 1.16 -30.02 32.43
C ALA A 549 2.08 -30.08 31.20
N VAL A 550 3.28 -30.62 31.39
CA VAL A 550 4.15 -31.10 30.29
C VAL A 550 4.07 -32.64 30.27
N ASP A 551 3.88 -33.22 29.09
CA ASP A 551 3.81 -34.66 28.90
C ASP A 551 5.21 -35.32 28.70
N SER A 552 5.24 -36.64 28.54
CA SER A 552 6.47 -37.40 28.24
C SER A 552 7.10 -37.08 26.87
N SER A 553 6.40 -36.37 26.01
CA SER A 553 6.81 -35.98 24.64
C SER A 553 7.36 -34.55 24.58
N TYR A 554 7.53 -33.88 25.74
CA TYR A 554 7.86 -32.45 25.85
C TYR A 554 6.81 -31.53 25.23
N CYS A 555 5.55 -31.97 25.18
CA CYS A 555 4.44 -31.11 24.84
C CYS A 555 3.83 -30.47 26.10
N LEU A 556 3.65 -29.15 26.07
CA LEU A 556 2.71 -28.46 26.96
C LEU A 556 1.29 -28.86 26.54
N LEU A 557 0.57 -29.54 27.43
CA LEU A 557 -0.80 -29.95 27.18
C LEU A 557 -1.76 -28.82 27.50
N ALA A 558 -2.69 -28.57 26.58
CA ALA A 558 -3.96 -27.98 26.93
C ALA A 558 -4.80 -29.03 27.69
N THR A 559 -5.79 -28.58 28.48
CA THR A 559 -6.68 -29.44 29.28
C THR A 559 -7.75 -30.16 28.41
N CYS A 560 -7.33 -30.70 27.27
CA CYS A 560 -8.02 -30.57 25.97
C CYS A 560 -8.05 -29.10 25.48
N GLY A 561 -8.41 -28.88 24.20
CA GLY A 561 -8.59 -27.52 23.66
C GLY A 561 -9.51 -26.69 24.56
N ASN A 562 -9.20 -25.41 24.75
CA ASN A 562 -10.00 -24.57 25.67
C ASN A 562 -11.39 -24.24 25.10
N ILE A 563 -11.59 -24.47 23.80
CA ILE A 563 -12.89 -24.61 23.15
C ILE A 563 -13.11 -26.09 22.79
N SER A 564 -14.32 -26.60 23.01
CA SER A 564 -14.61 -28.05 22.98
C SER A 564 -15.00 -28.62 21.61
N GLN A 565 -15.23 -27.76 20.63
CA GLN A 565 -15.66 -28.06 19.27
C GLN A 565 -14.92 -27.14 18.29
N ASP A 566 -15.01 -27.47 17.00
CA ASP A 566 -14.41 -26.70 15.91
C ASP A 566 -14.97 -25.26 15.90
N PRO A 567 -14.15 -24.21 15.75
CA PRO A 567 -14.64 -22.88 15.42
C PRO A 567 -15.60 -22.93 14.22
N GLU A 568 -16.89 -22.71 14.47
CA GLU A 568 -17.87 -22.63 13.39
C GLU A 568 -17.71 -21.29 12.66
N PHE A 569 -17.52 -21.37 11.34
CA PHE A 569 -17.45 -20.23 10.44
C PHE A 569 -18.65 -20.21 9.49
N ASP A 570 -19.11 -19.00 9.15
CA ASP A 570 -20.22 -18.77 8.22
C ASP A 570 -19.76 -18.79 6.73
N SER A 571 -20.69 -18.55 5.81
CA SER A 571 -20.41 -18.50 4.36
C SER A 571 -19.46 -17.36 3.90
N SER A 572 -19.14 -16.40 4.77
CA SER A 572 -18.18 -15.32 4.54
C SER A 572 -16.87 -15.48 5.32
N LEU A 573 -16.71 -16.62 6.02
CA LEU A 573 -15.61 -16.94 6.93
C LEU A 573 -15.58 -16.12 8.25
N GLN A 574 -16.71 -15.51 8.62
CA GLN A 574 -16.91 -14.94 9.96
C GLN A 574 -17.12 -16.05 10.99
N ILE A 575 -16.76 -15.83 12.26
CA ILE A 575 -17.16 -16.71 13.36
C ILE A 575 -18.68 -16.61 13.56
N SER A 576 -19.39 -17.73 13.61
CA SER A 576 -20.85 -17.75 13.80
C SER A 576 -21.28 -17.41 15.24
N ASP A 577 -22.49 -16.89 15.42
CA ASP A 577 -23.11 -16.64 16.74
C ASP A 577 -23.25 -17.94 17.58
N ASP A 578 -23.34 -19.10 16.92
CA ASP A 578 -23.46 -20.43 17.54
C ASP A 578 -22.08 -21.07 17.87
N SER A 579 -20.98 -20.44 17.44
CA SER A 579 -19.62 -20.98 17.51
C SER A 579 -19.14 -21.23 18.96
N PRO A 580 -18.37 -22.32 19.22
CA PRO A 580 -17.85 -22.63 20.56
C PRO A 580 -16.74 -21.68 21.05
N CYS A 581 -16.37 -20.67 20.27
CA CYS A 581 -15.38 -19.64 20.61
C CYS A 581 -15.87 -18.73 21.73
N VAL A 582 -15.38 -18.94 22.96
CA VAL A 582 -15.80 -18.20 24.15
C VAL A 582 -14.59 -17.85 25.02
N ASN A 583 -14.15 -16.59 24.95
CA ASN A 583 -13.09 -16.09 25.82
C ASN A 583 -13.42 -14.70 26.41
N ALA A 584 -12.89 -14.45 27.61
CA ALA A 584 -12.89 -13.15 28.26
C ALA A 584 -11.53 -12.48 27.98
N GLY A 585 -11.33 -12.05 26.74
CA GLY A 585 -10.08 -11.45 26.27
C GLY A 585 -9.70 -10.18 27.03
N LEU A 586 -8.40 -9.86 27.03
CA LEU A 586 -7.93 -8.55 27.46
C LEU A 586 -8.20 -7.51 26.36
N ASP A 587 -8.63 -6.32 26.78
CA ASP A 587 -8.66 -5.13 25.93
C ASP A 587 -7.24 -4.86 25.36
N PRO A 588 -7.06 -4.82 24.02
CA PRO A 588 -5.74 -4.62 23.42
C PRO A 588 -5.28 -3.15 23.38
N THR A 589 -6.11 -2.16 23.73
CA THR A 589 -5.71 -0.73 23.74
C THR A 589 -4.40 -0.39 24.47
N PRO A 590 -3.97 -1.08 25.56
CA PRO A 590 -2.70 -0.77 26.22
C PRO A 590 -1.46 -1.15 25.41
N TRP A 591 -1.62 -1.95 24.34
CA TRP A 591 -0.55 -2.47 23.49
C TRP A 591 -0.73 -2.17 22.00
N PHE A 592 -1.90 -1.68 21.59
CA PHE A 592 -2.24 -1.36 20.21
C PHE A 592 -3.00 -0.04 20.11
N SER A 593 -2.46 0.92 19.36
CA SER A 593 -3.03 2.25 19.16
C SER A 593 -3.77 2.42 17.82
N GLY A 594 -3.98 1.34 17.07
CA GLY A 594 -4.85 1.34 15.89
C GLY A 594 -6.32 1.17 16.27
N PRO A 595 -7.25 1.30 15.31
CA PRO A 595 -8.67 1.18 15.58
C PRO A 595 -9.04 -0.28 15.86
N ILE A 596 -9.77 -0.53 16.96
CA ILE A 596 -10.27 -1.87 17.33
C ILE A 596 -11.67 -2.06 16.72
N VAL A 597 -11.70 -2.01 15.39
CA VAL A 597 -12.89 -2.28 14.58
C VAL A 597 -12.58 -3.29 13.49
N ASP A 598 -13.62 -3.94 12.96
CA ASP A 598 -13.55 -4.71 11.72
C ASP A 598 -13.61 -3.83 10.45
N LEU A 599 -13.66 -4.46 9.27
CA LEU A 599 -13.77 -3.79 7.97
C LEU A 599 -15.05 -2.95 7.80
N ASN A 600 -16.10 -3.25 8.57
CA ASN A 600 -17.39 -2.54 8.54
C ASN A 600 -17.49 -1.46 9.63
N GLY A 601 -16.44 -1.25 10.44
CA GLY A 601 -16.42 -0.29 11.54
C GLY A 601 -17.12 -0.77 12.82
N GLN A 602 -17.41 -2.07 12.95
CA GLN A 602 -17.97 -2.64 14.18
C GLN A 602 -16.89 -2.71 15.26
N LEU A 603 -17.15 -2.10 16.42
CA LEU A 603 -16.29 -2.22 17.60
C LEU A 603 -16.35 -3.65 18.16
N ARG A 604 -15.21 -4.35 18.28
CA ARG A 604 -15.19 -5.67 18.93
C ARG A 604 -15.73 -5.58 20.37
N PRO A 605 -16.54 -6.55 20.84
CA PRO A 605 -17.08 -6.53 22.20
C PRO A 605 -15.99 -6.51 23.29
N LEU A 606 -15.93 -5.42 24.05
CA LEU A 606 -15.07 -5.33 25.23
C LEU A 606 -15.78 -5.92 26.46
N GLY A 607 -15.35 -7.10 26.88
CA GLY A 607 -15.93 -7.86 28.00
C GLY A 607 -16.53 -9.20 27.55
N GLY A 608 -16.91 -10.05 28.51
CA GLY A 608 -17.19 -11.47 28.27
C GLY A 608 -18.49 -11.80 27.51
N ARG A 609 -18.59 -11.41 26.24
CA ARG A 609 -19.57 -11.88 25.24
C ARG A 609 -18.96 -11.83 23.84
N TYR A 610 -18.48 -12.99 23.38
CA TYR A 610 -18.09 -13.32 21.99
C TYR A 610 -16.98 -12.46 21.37
N ASP A 611 -15.84 -13.09 21.03
CA ASP A 611 -14.84 -12.46 20.19
C ASP A 611 -15.19 -12.70 18.71
N GLN A 612 -15.55 -11.64 18.00
CA GLN A 612 -15.72 -11.67 16.55
C GLN A 612 -14.34 -11.66 15.89
N GLY A 613 -13.81 -12.85 15.64
CA GLY A 613 -12.63 -13.05 14.80
C GLY A 613 -12.85 -12.49 13.40
N ALA A 614 -11.80 -11.95 12.79
CA ALA A 614 -11.92 -11.15 11.59
C ALA A 614 -11.90 -11.97 10.29
N PHE A 615 -12.99 -11.90 9.51
CA PHE A 615 -12.99 -11.25 8.18
C PHE A 615 -14.44 -11.11 7.66
N GLU A 616 -14.76 -10.05 6.91
CA GLU A 616 -15.99 -9.95 6.11
C GLU A 616 -15.62 -9.75 4.62
N VAL A 617 -16.01 -10.69 3.75
CA VAL A 617 -15.94 -10.53 2.28
C VAL A 617 -17.26 -9.93 1.77
N LYS A 618 -17.20 -9.10 0.71
CA LYS A 618 -18.37 -8.54 0.03
C LYS A 618 -18.35 -8.80 -1.47
#